data_AF-A0AAN5A068-F1
#
_entry.id   AF-A0AAN5A068-F1
#
_cell.length_a   1.000
_cell.length_b   1.000
_cell.length_c   1.000
_cell.angle_alpha   90.00
_cell.angle_beta   90.00
_cell.angle_gamma   90.00
#
_symmetry.space_group_name_H-M   'P 1'
#
loop_
_entity.id
_entity.type
_entity.pdbx_description
1 polymer ?
#
loop_
_entity_poly.entity_id
_entity_poly.type
_entity_poly.pdbx_seq_one_letter_code
_entity_poly.pdbx_strand_id
1 'polypeptide(L)'
;MGADLSSFTVLGASTVTNAPTSTIRGNVGVWPGTSLTGFTSVSNSAVSDPQVTDGLVHSATALAETAQGQLTASRNDLASLGGGTVLAANLAGLTLSPGVYTVPAGTTNLSGTLTLDGGGNANAAWVFQMPSTLITSPDAVVNMIGTGTGAGLFWNVGSSATLDTNTMFLGNILAYSSITANTRASNSCGRLLAGTGAVTLDQNGLSGVCGGLLSGTHGLNGGFDVTVDGSTRKVAFLKSAPIAAVPLPGSFGLLGLGLVFLFAVRRKRATA
;
A
#
# COMPACT_ATOMS: atom_id res chain seq x y z
N MET A 1 0.33 4.94 9.68
CA MET A 1 1.62 5.67 9.59
C MET A 1 1.41 7.15 9.84
N GLY A 2 2.45 7.86 10.30
CA GLY A 2 2.42 9.33 10.45
C GLY A 2 2.28 10.05 9.11
N ALA A 3 1.84 11.32 9.15
CA ALA A 3 1.49 12.09 7.95
C ALA A 3 2.69 12.29 7.01
N ASP A 4 3.86 12.63 7.56
CA ASP A 4 5.06 12.91 6.76
C ASP A 4 5.56 11.65 6.06
N LEU A 5 5.67 10.53 6.79
CA LEU A 5 6.00 9.23 6.21
C LEU A 5 4.99 8.83 5.14
N SER A 6 3.70 9.10 5.36
CA SER A 6 2.65 8.74 4.40
C SER A 6 2.75 9.53 3.09
N SER A 7 3.45 10.67 3.07
CA SER A 7 3.71 11.43 1.84
C SER A 7 4.78 10.79 0.94
N PHE A 8 5.64 9.92 1.49
CA PHE A 8 6.68 9.22 0.73
C PHE A 8 6.15 7.95 0.09
N THR A 9 6.45 7.77 -1.18
CA THR A 9 6.32 6.47 -1.87
C THR A 9 7.59 5.65 -1.74
N VAL A 10 8.74 6.33 -1.71
CA VAL A 10 10.05 5.70 -1.51
C VAL A 10 10.83 6.48 -0.46
N LEU A 11 11.31 5.79 0.57
CA LEU A 11 12.17 6.36 1.60
C LEU A 11 13.32 5.39 1.90
N GLY A 12 14.55 5.83 1.70
CA GLY A 12 15.77 5.11 2.09
C GLY A 12 16.47 5.75 3.28
N ALA A 13 17.30 4.99 3.98
CA ALA A 13 18.10 5.52 5.07
C ALA A 13 19.51 5.93 4.62
N SER A 14 20.21 5.03 3.94
CA SER A 14 21.58 5.28 3.45
C SER A 14 21.59 5.90 2.06
N THR A 15 20.79 5.37 1.14
CA THR A 15 20.73 5.79 -0.27
C THR A 15 19.40 5.37 -0.90
N VAL A 16 18.94 6.10 -1.91
CA VAL A 16 17.98 5.56 -2.90
C VAL A 16 18.65 5.57 -4.27
N THR A 17 18.62 4.44 -4.97
CA THR A 17 19.18 4.29 -6.32
C THR A 17 18.06 3.93 -7.27
N ASN A 18 17.98 4.61 -8.41
CA ASN A 18 17.02 4.33 -9.47
C ASN A 18 17.73 4.26 -10.82
N ALA A 19 18.01 3.05 -11.27
CA ALA A 19 18.69 2.82 -12.54
C ALA A 19 18.35 1.42 -13.06
N PRO A 20 17.72 1.31 -14.24
CA PRO A 20 17.19 2.37 -15.11
C PRO A 20 15.91 3.04 -14.58
N THR A 21 15.50 4.15 -15.21
CA THR A 21 14.42 5.05 -14.76
C THR A 21 13.10 4.34 -14.45
N SER A 22 12.61 4.52 -13.22
CA SER A 22 11.28 4.14 -12.75
C SER A 22 10.25 5.27 -12.91
N THR A 23 8.95 4.97 -12.83
CA THR A 23 7.87 5.97 -12.67
C THR A 23 7.37 5.96 -11.24
N ILE A 24 7.44 7.09 -10.55
CA ILE A 24 7.12 7.20 -9.12
C ILE A 24 6.06 8.29 -8.92
N ARG A 25 4.99 7.98 -8.18
CA ARG A 25 3.95 8.93 -7.81
C ARG A 25 3.89 9.12 -6.30
N GLY A 26 4.38 10.26 -5.81
CA GLY A 26 4.57 10.63 -4.41
C GLY A 26 6.05 10.94 -4.09
N ASN A 27 6.34 11.39 -2.86
CA ASN A 27 7.70 11.83 -2.51
C ASN A 27 8.73 10.68 -2.55
N VAL A 28 9.96 11.01 -2.93
CA VAL A 28 11.14 10.14 -2.81
C VAL A 28 12.11 10.80 -1.84
N GLY A 29 12.65 10.07 -0.86
CA GLY A 29 13.53 10.67 0.14
C GLY A 29 14.65 9.78 0.63
N VAL A 30 15.69 10.42 1.17
CA VAL A 30 16.76 9.77 1.92
C VAL A 30 17.09 10.56 3.19
N TRP A 31 17.24 9.85 4.31
CA TRP A 31 17.76 10.37 5.58
C TRP A 31 18.22 9.23 6.48
N PRO A 32 19.34 9.32 7.22
CA PRO A 32 20.27 10.45 7.33
C PRO A 32 21.28 10.52 6.18
N GLY A 33 21.27 9.55 5.27
CA GLY A 33 22.03 9.63 4.03
C GLY A 33 21.60 10.82 3.16
N THR A 34 22.44 11.15 2.19
CA THR A 34 22.23 12.27 1.26
C THR A 34 22.23 11.82 -0.21
N SER A 35 22.43 10.52 -0.48
CA SER A 35 22.58 10.02 -1.84
C SER A 35 21.23 9.60 -2.43
N LEU A 36 20.87 10.22 -3.55
CA LEU A 36 19.73 9.88 -4.41
C LEU A 36 20.25 9.69 -5.83
N THR A 37 20.73 8.48 -6.14
CA THR A 37 21.37 8.17 -7.42
C THR A 37 20.31 7.91 -8.49
N GLY A 38 20.47 8.53 -9.66
CA GLY A 38 19.48 8.46 -10.75
C GLY A 38 18.35 9.49 -10.64
N PHE A 39 18.43 10.42 -9.68
CA PHE A 39 17.49 11.52 -9.50
C PHE A 39 18.19 12.88 -9.60
N THR A 40 17.41 13.90 -9.97
CA THR A 40 17.71 15.30 -9.73
C THR A 40 17.54 15.57 -8.24
N SER A 41 18.64 15.88 -7.55
CA SER A 41 18.61 16.11 -6.10
C SER A 41 19.53 17.26 -5.69
N VAL A 42 19.10 18.00 -4.66
CA VAL A 42 19.91 19.01 -3.97
C VAL A 42 19.80 18.73 -2.48
N SER A 43 20.94 18.62 -1.80
CA SER A 43 20.96 18.33 -0.36
C SER A 43 20.22 19.41 0.42
N ASN A 44 19.45 18.99 1.44
CA ASN A 44 18.62 19.82 2.31
C ASN A 44 17.53 20.61 1.56
N SER A 45 17.18 20.25 0.33
CA SER A 45 16.12 20.91 -0.45
C SER A 45 15.22 19.89 -1.15
N ALA A 46 13.92 20.21 -1.23
CA ALA A 46 12.97 19.45 -2.02
C ALA A 46 13.04 19.92 -3.49
N VAL A 47 13.19 19.00 -4.43
CA VAL A 47 13.40 19.31 -5.85
C VAL A 47 12.47 18.48 -6.73
N SER A 48 11.94 19.06 -7.80
CA SER A 48 11.17 18.32 -8.80
C SER A 48 12.09 17.45 -9.66
N ASP A 49 11.63 16.25 -10.00
CA ASP A 49 12.31 15.37 -10.94
C ASP A 49 11.29 14.82 -11.97
N PRO A 50 11.62 14.72 -13.27
CA PRO A 50 10.68 14.24 -14.29
C PRO A 50 10.09 12.86 -14.03
N GLN A 51 10.78 12.00 -13.27
CA GLN A 51 10.33 10.64 -12.97
C GLN A 51 9.48 10.55 -11.70
N VAL A 52 9.29 11.67 -11.00
CA VAL A 52 8.50 11.81 -9.78
C VAL A 52 7.31 12.73 -10.04
N THR A 53 6.09 12.22 -9.85
CA THR A 53 4.83 12.95 -10.02
C THR A 53 4.10 13.06 -8.69
N ASP A 54 3.29 14.11 -8.51
CA ASP A 54 2.54 14.39 -7.26
C ASP A 54 3.41 14.29 -5.98
N GLY A 55 4.67 14.72 -6.10
CA GLY A 55 5.65 14.69 -5.05
C GLY A 55 6.96 15.32 -5.50
N LEU A 56 7.94 15.35 -4.59
CA LEU A 56 9.28 15.89 -4.79
C LEU A 56 10.34 14.88 -4.34
N VAL A 57 11.57 15.16 -4.73
CA VAL A 57 12.78 14.45 -4.31
C VAL A 57 13.38 15.19 -3.12
N HIS A 58 13.57 14.49 -2.00
CA HIS A 58 13.98 15.02 -0.70
C HIS A 58 15.31 14.42 -0.25
N SER A 59 16.43 15.04 -0.63
CA SER A 59 17.74 14.66 -0.10
C SER A 59 18.00 15.33 1.24
N ALA A 60 18.10 14.56 2.31
CA ALA A 60 18.43 15.04 3.65
C ALA A 60 17.59 16.21 4.18
N THR A 61 16.33 16.30 3.76
CA THR A 61 15.42 17.39 4.22
C THR A 61 14.83 17.08 5.60
N ALA A 62 14.38 18.10 6.33
CA ALA A 62 13.66 17.93 7.60
C ALA A 62 12.39 17.05 7.48
N LEU A 63 11.74 17.06 6.30
CA LEU A 63 10.60 16.18 6.01
C LEU A 63 11.03 14.70 5.95
N ALA A 64 12.16 14.41 5.30
CA ALA A 64 12.72 13.06 5.22
C ALA A 64 13.23 12.57 6.59
N GLU A 65 13.80 13.46 7.39
CA GLU A 65 14.18 13.20 8.79
C GLU A 65 12.96 12.78 9.63
N THR A 66 11.91 13.61 9.60
CA THR A 66 10.68 13.34 10.35
C THR A 66 10.03 12.03 9.88
N ALA A 67 10.03 11.78 8.56
CA ALA A 67 9.52 10.54 7.98
C ALA A 67 10.28 9.29 8.48
N GLN A 68 11.61 9.34 8.60
CA GLN A 68 12.39 8.22 9.16
C GLN A 68 12.07 7.96 10.64
N GLY A 69 11.89 9.02 11.43
CA GLY A 69 11.41 8.90 12.81
C GLY A 69 10.02 8.24 12.87
N GLN A 70 9.11 8.66 11.99
CA GLN A 70 7.78 8.06 11.86
C GLN A 70 7.81 6.63 11.34
N LEU A 71 8.80 6.24 10.53
CA LEU A 71 8.99 4.86 10.07
C LEU A 71 9.36 3.96 11.25
N THR A 72 10.31 4.40 12.07
CA THR A 72 10.68 3.69 13.31
C THR A 72 9.48 3.53 14.24
N ALA A 73 8.73 4.61 14.47
CA ALA A 73 7.51 4.55 15.29
C ALA A 73 6.45 3.62 14.70
N SER A 74 6.21 3.66 13.38
CA SER A 74 5.23 2.81 12.70
C SER A 74 5.60 1.33 12.76
N ARG A 75 6.89 0.98 12.69
CA ARG A 75 7.35 -0.41 12.88
C ARG A 75 7.11 -0.91 14.29
N ASN A 76 7.35 -0.08 15.30
CA ASN A 76 7.10 -0.43 16.70
C ASN A 76 5.60 -0.57 16.98
N ASP A 77 4.79 0.35 16.44
CA ASP A 77 3.34 0.29 16.46
C ASP A 77 2.83 -1.03 15.87
N LEU A 78 3.30 -1.41 14.67
CA LEU A 78 2.92 -2.68 14.06
C LEU A 78 3.39 -3.88 14.91
N ALA A 79 4.63 -3.87 15.42
CA ALA A 79 5.15 -4.95 16.26
C ALA A 79 4.34 -5.14 17.56
N SER A 80 3.76 -4.07 18.10
CA SER A 80 2.93 -4.10 19.31
C SER A 80 1.63 -4.91 19.15
N LEU A 81 1.19 -5.15 17.91
CA LEU A 81 0.04 -6.01 17.61
C LEU A 81 0.33 -7.50 17.86
N GLY A 82 1.60 -7.86 18.10
CA GLY A 82 2.04 -9.25 18.29
C GLY A 82 2.13 -10.04 16.97
N GLY A 83 2.41 -11.34 17.08
CA GLY A 83 2.63 -12.20 15.92
C GLY A 83 1.36 -12.62 15.15
N GLY A 84 0.19 -12.63 15.80
CA GLY A 84 -1.04 -13.10 15.18
C GLY A 84 -0.97 -14.56 14.71
N THR A 85 -1.61 -14.88 13.58
CA THR A 85 -1.68 -16.23 13.01
C THR A 85 -0.39 -16.61 12.29
N VAL A 86 0.24 -17.72 12.67
CA VAL A 86 1.43 -18.23 11.97
C VAL A 86 1.04 -18.91 10.66
N LEU A 87 1.64 -18.49 9.55
CA LEU A 87 1.45 -19.06 8.22
C LEU A 87 2.67 -19.86 7.77
N ALA A 88 2.54 -20.59 6.66
CA ALA A 88 3.68 -21.11 5.93
C ALA A 88 4.54 -19.96 5.36
N ALA A 89 5.81 -20.23 5.07
CA ALA A 89 6.72 -19.22 4.52
C ALA A 89 6.21 -18.65 3.19
N ASN A 90 5.66 -19.49 2.31
CA ASN A 90 5.12 -19.10 1.01
C ASN A 90 3.60 -18.87 1.09
N LEU A 91 3.16 -17.67 0.69
CA LEU A 91 1.78 -17.21 0.74
C LEU A 91 0.96 -17.51 -0.52
N ALA A 92 1.59 -18.11 -1.54
CA ALA A 92 0.93 -18.38 -2.82
C ALA A 92 -0.30 -19.30 -2.66
N GLY A 93 -1.39 -18.94 -3.33
CA GLY A 93 -2.66 -19.66 -3.31
C GLY A 93 -3.54 -19.36 -2.09
N LEU A 94 -3.06 -18.61 -1.11
CA LEU A 94 -3.85 -18.26 0.06
C LEU A 94 -4.86 -17.15 -0.26
N THR A 95 -6.03 -17.25 0.37
CA THR A 95 -6.99 -16.16 0.51
C THR A 95 -7.11 -15.84 1.99
N LEU A 96 -6.74 -14.63 2.39
CA LEU A 96 -6.65 -14.23 3.79
C LEU A 96 -7.68 -13.15 4.12
N SER A 97 -8.45 -13.39 5.19
CA SER A 97 -9.29 -12.39 5.83
C SER A 97 -8.44 -11.30 6.54
N PRO A 98 -9.03 -10.18 6.98
CA PRO A 98 -8.29 -9.16 7.73
C PRO A 98 -7.69 -9.74 9.02
N GLY A 99 -6.46 -9.32 9.37
CA GLY A 99 -5.79 -9.82 10.56
C GLY A 99 -4.29 -9.55 10.62
N VAL A 100 -3.66 -10.10 11.66
CA VAL A 100 -2.20 -10.09 11.86
C VAL A 100 -1.68 -11.50 11.59
N TYR A 101 -0.62 -11.58 10.79
CA TYR A 101 -0.03 -12.83 10.34
C TYR A 101 1.49 -12.82 10.57
N THR A 102 2.04 -13.92 11.09
CA THR A 102 3.48 -14.15 11.12
C THR A 102 3.89 -15.04 9.96
N VAL A 103 4.82 -14.56 9.14
CA VAL A 103 5.36 -15.30 7.99
C VAL A 103 6.84 -15.56 8.25
N PRO A 104 7.27 -16.82 8.41
CA PRO A 104 8.68 -17.13 8.62
C PRO A 104 9.49 -16.87 7.34
N ALA A 105 10.81 -16.79 7.48
CA ALA A 105 11.70 -16.71 6.33
C ALA A 105 11.56 -17.95 5.43
N GLY A 106 11.76 -17.75 4.13
CA GLY A 106 11.83 -18.82 3.14
C GLY A 106 12.74 -18.42 1.99
N THR A 107 13.02 -19.36 1.09
CA THR A 107 13.66 -19.04 -0.20
C THR A 107 12.81 -18.08 -1.03
N THR A 108 11.49 -18.17 -0.87
CA THR A 108 10.49 -17.21 -1.34
C THR A 108 9.38 -17.14 -0.31
N ASN A 109 8.82 -15.95 -0.12
CA ASN A 109 7.62 -15.71 0.69
C ASN A 109 6.35 -15.57 -0.14
N LEU A 110 6.47 -15.34 -1.45
CA LEU A 110 5.34 -15.27 -2.36
C LEU A 110 5.77 -15.71 -3.76
N SER A 111 5.42 -16.94 -4.12
CA SER A 111 5.77 -17.51 -5.43
C SER A 111 4.65 -17.43 -6.48
N GLY A 112 3.58 -16.69 -6.20
CA GLY A 112 2.36 -16.67 -7.01
C GLY A 112 1.37 -15.64 -6.47
N THR A 113 0.09 -15.92 -6.59
CA THR A 113 -0.96 -14.99 -6.12
C THR A 113 -1.30 -15.21 -4.65
N LEU A 114 -1.26 -14.13 -3.87
CA LEU A 114 -1.92 -14.00 -2.57
C LEU A 114 -3.16 -13.13 -2.75
N THR A 115 -4.32 -13.60 -2.27
CA THR A 115 -5.55 -12.80 -2.25
C THR A 115 -5.87 -12.34 -0.84
N LEU A 116 -6.13 -11.05 -0.68
CA LEU A 116 -6.58 -10.44 0.56
C LEU A 116 -8.06 -10.09 0.40
N ASP A 117 -8.92 -10.79 1.14
CA ASP A 117 -10.37 -10.63 1.03
C ASP A 117 -10.92 -9.91 2.27
N GLY A 118 -11.35 -8.66 2.09
CA GLY A 118 -11.92 -7.85 3.16
C GLY A 118 -13.31 -8.33 3.61
N GLY A 119 -13.97 -9.24 2.88
CA GLY A 119 -15.28 -9.79 3.26
C GLY A 119 -16.40 -8.75 3.34
N GLY A 120 -16.27 -7.64 2.63
CA GLY A 120 -17.21 -6.51 2.69
C GLY A 120 -16.89 -5.46 3.76
N ASN A 121 -15.75 -5.57 4.44
CA ASN A 121 -15.30 -4.60 5.43
C ASN A 121 -14.48 -3.48 4.77
N ALA A 122 -15.02 -2.25 4.76
CA ALA A 122 -14.37 -1.05 4.26
C ALA A 122 -13.09 -0.67 5.00
N ASN A 123 -12.96 -1.07 6.26
CA ASN A 123 -11.79 -0.82 7.12
C ASN A 123 -10.88 -2.06 7.24
N ALA A 124 -11.00 -3.02 6.32
CA ALA A 124 -10.20 -4.24 6.38
C ALA A 124 -8.70 -3.92 6.37
N ALA A 125 -7.97 -4.51 7.32
CA ALA A 125 -6.53 -4.37 7.40
C ALA A 125 -5.80 -5.70 7.56
N TRP A 126 -4.59 -5.72 7.01
CA TRP A 126 -3.67 -6.85 7.10
C TRP A 126 -2.31 -6.36 7.57
N VAL A 127 -1.72 -7.09 8.52
CA VAL A 127 -0.35 -6.89 8.99
C VAL A 127 0.39 -8.20 8.85
N PHE A 128 1.43 -8.20 8.03
CA PHE A 128 2.38 -9.29 7.94
C PHE A 128 3.61 -8.96 8.79
N GLN A 129 3.75 -9.63 9.92
CA GLN A 129 4.98 -9.68 10.70
C GLN A 129 5.92 -10.67 10.04
N MET A 130 7.05 -10.18 9.55
CA MET A 130 8.05 -11.01 8.89
C MET A 130 9.35 -10.86 9.67
N PRO A 131 9.65 -11.74 10.64
CA PRO A 131 10.79 -11.56 11.55
C PRO A 131 12.16 -11.45 10.85
N SER A 132 12.25 -11.89 9.61
CA SER A 132 13.43 -11.75 8.75
C SER A 132 13.04 -11.09 7.43
N THR A 133 13.15 -11.80 6.31
CA THR A 133 13.01 -11.26 4.95
C THR A 133 11.59 -11.29 4.43
N LEU A 134 11.34 -10.45 3.42
CA LEU A 134 10.26 -10.60 2.44
C LEU A 134 10.89 -10.82 1.07
N ILE A 135 10.64 -11.96 0.43
CA ILE A 135 11.12 -12.24 -0.93
C ILE A 135 9.93 -12.65 -1.79
N THR A 136 9.68 -11.97 -2.90
CA THR A 136 8.74 -12.48 -3.92
C THR A 136 9.52 -13.23 -5.00
N SER A 137 8.86 -14.17 -5.67
CA SER A 137 9.37 -14.74 -6.92
C SER A 137 8.90 -13.90 -8.11
N PRO A 138 9.47 -14.11 -9.32
CA PRO A 138 8.99 -13.43 -10.52
C PRO A 138 7.49 -13.62 -10.73
N ASP A 139 6.84 -12.57 -11.25
CA ASP A 139 5.40 -12.54 -11.57
C ASP A 139 4.46 -12.80 -10.37
N ALA A 140 4.97 -12.73 -9.14
CA ALA A 140 4.17 -12.82 -7.92
C ALA A 140 3.13 -11.68 -7.84
N VAL A 141 1.97 -11.97 -7.24
CA VAL A 141 0.85 -11.02 -7.20
C VAL A 141 0.27 -10.91 -5.80
N VAL A 142 0.11 -9.69 -5.31
CA VAL A 142 -0.77 -9.39 -4.17
C VAL A 142 -2.05 -8.79 -4.72
N ASN A 143 -3.16 -9.52 -4.58
CA ASN A 143 -4.48 -9.08 -5.00
C ASN A 143 -5.33 -8.72 -3.78
N MET A 144 -6.19 -7.70 -3.92
CA MET A 144 -7.06 -7.25 -2.84
C MET A 144 -8.50 -7.11 -3.34
N ILE A 145 -9.43 -7.73 -2.63
CA ILE A 145 -10.86 -7.74 -2.95
C ILE A 145 -11.70 -7.47 -1.70
N GLY A 146 -12.98 -7.16 -1.89
CA GLY A 146 -13.95 -7.13 -0.79
C GLY A 146 -13.64 -6.08 0.30
N THR A 147 -12.92 -5.00 -0.03
CA THR A 147 -12.57 -3.92 0.90
C THR A 147 -13.00 -2.54 0.38
N GLY A 148 -12.74 -1.48 1.15
CA GLY A 148 -13.11 -0.10 0.82
C GLY A 148 -12.01 0.91 1.12
N THR A 149 -12.39 2.17 1.18
CA THR A 149 -11.45 3.31 1.31
C THR A 149 -10.73 3.39 2.65
N GLY A 150 -11.17 2.63 3.66
CA GLY A 150 -10.50 2.54 4.96
C GLY A 150 -9.45 1.44 5.02
N ALA A 151 -9.13 0.77 3.91
CA ALA A 151 -8.26 -0.40 3.92
C ALA A 151 -6.82 -0.10 4.34
N GLY A 152 -6.19 -1.08 5.01
CA GLY A 152 -4.79 -1.03 5.44
C GLY A 152 -3.99 -2.27 5.02
N LEU A 153 -2.77 -2.10 4.52
CA LEU A 153 -1.89 -3.23 4.21
C LEU A 153 -0.46 -2.90 4.57
N PHE A 154 0.11 -3.67 5.50
CA PHE A 154 1.41 -3.41 6.08
C PHE A 154 2.25 -4.67 6.13
N TRP A 155 3.49 -4.57 5.65
CA TRP A 155 4.50 -5.61 5.67
C TRP A 155 5.62 -5.14 6.58
N ASN A 156 5.64 -5.63 7.82
CA ASN A 156 6.66 -5.29 8.82
C ASN A 156 7.81 -6.28 8.73
N VAL A 157 8.86 -5.92 7.98
CA VAL A 157 9.96 -6.82 7.61
C VAL A 157 11.16 -6.59 8.53
N GLY A 158 11.59 -7.64 9.23
CA GLY A 158 12.62 -7.61 10.27
C GLY A 158 14.04 -7.43 9.74
N SER A 159 14.29 -7.77 8.47
CA SER A 159 15.53 -7.50 7.76
C SER A 159 15.28 -6.68 6.49
N SER A 160 15.35 -7.31 5.32
CA SER A 160 15.24 -6.67 4.01
C SER A 160 14.11 -7.27 3.19
N ALA A 161 13.59 -6.48 2.23
CA ALA A 161 12.61 -6.94 1.26
C ALA A 161 13.21 -6.98 -0.15
N THR A 162 12.86 -8.00 -0.92
CA THR A 162 13.18 -8.13 -2.34
C THR A 162 11.89 -8.41 -3.10
N LEU A 163 11.50 -7.49 -3.97
CA LEU A 163 10.45 -7.72 -4.96
C LEU A 163 11.12 -8.14 -6.25
N ASP A 164 10.92 -9.38 -6.66
CA ASP A 164 11.55 -9.91 -7.87
C ASP A 164 10.80 -9.45 -9.14
N THR A 165 11.39 -9.73 -10.30
CA THR A 165 10.98 -9.17 -11.59
C THR A 165 9.48 -9.33 -11.87
N ASN A 166 8.87 -8.29 -12.43
CA ASN A 166 7.44 -8.23 -12.76
C ASN A 166 6.46 -8.50 -11.60
N THR A 167 6.91 -8.52 -10.33
CA THR A 167 6.01 -8.63 -9.18
C THR A 167 4.95 -7.51 -9.24
N MET A 168 3.68 -7.87 -9.05
CA MET A 168 2.57 -6.93 -8.89
C MET A 168 2.18 -6.85 -7.42
N PHE A 169 2.77 -5.90 -6.70
CA PHE A 169 2.65 -5.78 -5.26
C PHE A 169 1.61 -4.73 -4.84
N LEU A 170 1.14 -4.85 -3.59
CA LEU A 170 0.30 -3.86 -2.91
C LEU A 170 0.78 -3.66 -1.48
N GLY A 171 0.59 -2.45 -0.97
CA GLY A 171 0.75 -2.13 0.44
C GLY A 171 2.09 -1.54 0.82
N ASN A 172 2.25 -1.31 2.13
CA ASN A 172 3.35 -0.56 2.70
C ASN A 172 4.41 -1.53 3.21
N ILE A 173 5.56 -1.59 2.53
CA ILE A 173 6.73 -2.32 3.01
C ILE A 173 7.51 -1.42 3.94
N LEU A 174 7.54 -1.80 5.22
CA LEU A 174 8.41 -1.19 6.22
C LEU A 174 9.51 -2.21 6.48
N ALA A 175 10.69 -2.02 5.91
CA ALA A 175 11.85 -2.88 6.10
C ALA A 175 12.84 -2.29 7.11
N TYR A 176 13.39 -3.13 7.99
CA TYR A 176 14.40 -2.68 8.94
C TYR A 176 15.67 -2.20 8.22
N SER A 177 16.14 -2.98 7.25
CA SER A 177 17.37 -2.70 6.50
C SER A 177 17.07 -2.13 5.13
N SER A 178 17.05 -2.95 4.08
CA SER A 178 17.02 -2.49 2.69
C SER A 178 15.82 -3.02 1.94
N ILE A 179 15.47 -2.36 0.84
CA ILE A 179 14.46 -2.82 -0.11
C ILE A 179 15.07 -2.84 -1.51
N THR A 180 14.93 -3.95 -2.21
CA THR A 180 15.28 -4.05 -3.63
C THR A 180 14.01 -4.35 -4.42
N ALA A 181 13.70 -3.53 -5.41
CA ALA A 181 12.68 -3.81 -6.41
C ALA A 181 13.40 -4.09 -7.74
N ASN A 182 13.44 -5.37 -8.13
CA ASN A 182 14.05 -5.78 -9.38
C ASN A 182 13.24 -5.28 -10.58
N THR A 183 13.82 -5.45 -11.77
CA THR A 183 13.30 -4.96 -13.05
C THR A 183 11.78 -5.12 -13.16
N ARG A 184 11.07 -4.01 -13.35
CA ARG A 184 9.62 -3.97 -13.62
C ARG A 184 8.72 -4.53 -12.51
N ALA A 185 9.25 -4.81 -11.32
CA ALA A 185 8.40 -4.95 -10.15
C ALA A 185 7.59 -3.66 -9.94
N SER A 186 6.37 -3.78 -9.47
CA SER A 186 5.46 -2.66 -9.29
C SER A 186 4.80 -2.71 -7.92
N ASN A 187 4.50 -1.53 -7.38
CA ASN A 187 3.64 -1.35 -6.22
C ASN A 187 2.69 -0.20 -6.54
N SER A 188 1.51 -0.55 -7.04
CA SER A 188 0.54 0.43 -7.59
C SER A 188 -0.26 1.17 -6.52
N CYS A 189 -0.11 0.77 -5.26
CA CYS A 189 -0.87 1.30 -4.14
C CYS A 189 -0.14 0.93 -2.84
N GLY A 190 0.87 1.72 -2.48
CA GLY A 190 1.72 1.39 -1.35
C GLY A 190 3.03 2.16 -1.32
N ARG A 191 3.97 1.68 -0.50
CA ARG A 191 5.23 2.38 -0.21
C ARG A 191 6.38 1.41 0.00
N LEU A 192 7.59 1.85 -0.34
CA LEU A 192 8.85 1.16 -0.06
C LEU A 192 9.66 2.00 0.94
N LEU A 193 9.70 1.57 2.20
CA LEU A 193 10.25 2.33 3.33
C LEU A 193 11.35 1.53 4.04
N ALA A 194 12.61 1.92 3.86
CA ALA A 194 13.80 1.27 4.40
C ALA A 194 14.40 2.07 5.57
N GLY A 195 14.50 1.44 6.74
CA GLY A 195 14.83 2.12 8.01
C GLY A 195 16.31 2.34 8.29
N THR A 196 17.20 1.49 7.78
CA THR A 196 18.66 1.61 8.03
C THR A 196 19.52 1.46 6.78
N GLY A 197 18.99 0.81 5.74
CA GLY A 197 19.68 0.56 4.49
C GLY A 197 19.14 1.37 3.31
N ALA A 198 19.34 0.83 2.11
CA ALA A 198 19.04 1.51 0.86
C ALA A 198 17.69 1.04 0.28
N VAL A 199 17.14 1.85 -0.65
CA VAL A 199 16.14 1.39 -1.60
C VAL A 199 16.75 1.37 -3.00
N THR A 200 16.69 0.22 -3.69
CA THR A 200 17.20 0.07 -5.06
C THR A 200 16.06 -0.24 -6.02
N LEU A 201 15.98 0.53 -7.11
CA LEU A 201 14.91 0.50 -8.11
C LEU A 201 15.48 0.29 -9.52
N ASP A 202 14.73 -0.46 -10.33
CA ASP A 202 15.03 -0.82 -11.71
C ASP A 202 13.72 -0.87 -12.52
N GLN A 203 13.45 0.20 -13.28
CA GLN A 203 12.28 0.33 -14.17
C GLN A 203 10.93 0.00 -13.50
N ASN A 204 10.74 0.46 -12.26
CA ASN A 204 9.57 0.12 -11.47
C ASN A 204 8.39 1.09 -11.69
N GLY A 205 7.17 0.60 -11.48
CA GLY A 205 5.96 1.41 -11.38
C GLY A 205 5.51 1.53 -9.92
N LEU A 206 5.72 2.68 -9.29
CA LEU A 206 5.47 2.88 -7.86
C LEU A 206 4.47 4.02 -7.63
N SER A 207 3.47 3.80 -6.79
CA SER A 207 2.48 4.84 -6.45
C SER A 207 2.02 4.76 -5.01
N GLY A 208 2.22 5.84 -4.26
CA GLY A 208 1.64 6.05 -2.94
C GLY A 208 0.15 6.39 -2.98
N VAL A 209 -0.39 6.65 -4.17
CA VAL A 209 -1.81 6.96 -4.39
C VAL A 209 -2.47 5.84 -5.17
N CYS A 210 -3.56 5.32 -4.64
CA CYS A 210 -4.24 4.15 -5.17
C CYS A 210 -5.30 4.53 -6.21
N GLY A 211 -5.45 3.68 -7.22
CA GLY A 211 -6.53 3.77 -8.22
C GLY A 211 -7.62 2.71 -8.03
N GLY A 212 -8.64 2.77 -8.87
CA GLY A 212 -9.71 1.77 -8.92
C GLY A 212 -10.44 1.60 -7.58
N LEU A 213 -10.70 0.34 -7.20
CA LEU A 213 -11.38 -0.03 -5.96
C LEU A 213 -10.64 0.42 -4.68
N LEU A 214 -9.35 0.72 -4.78
CA LEU A 214 -8.52 1.17 -3.66
C LEU A 214 -8.36 2.70 -3.61
N SER A 215 -9.02 3.44 -4.51
CA SER A 215 -9.02 4.90 -4.48
C SER A 215 -9.49 5.42 -3.12
N GLY A 216 -8.81 6.43 -2.59
CA GLY A 216 -9.12 7.00 -1.27
C GLY A 216 -8.55 6.22 -0.07
N THR A 217 -7.85 5.10 -0.27
CA THR A 217 -7.17 4.37 0.83
C THR A 217 -5.90 5.03 1.35
N HIS A 218 -5.50 6.18 0.76
CA HIS A 218 -4.27 6.89 1.10
C HIS A 218 -3.01 6.00 1.06
N GLY A 219 -2.91 5.13 0.06
CA GLY A 219 -1.81 4.18 -0.05
C GLY A 219 -1.95 3.00 0.91
N LEU A 220 -3.17 2.49 1.13
CA LEU A 220 -3.46 1.43 2.11
C LEU A 220 -2.93 1.74 3.51
N ASN A 221 -3.07 2.99 3.96
CA ASN A 221 -2.60 3.44 5.28
C ASN A 221 -3.72 3.40 6.36
N GLY A 222 -4.89 2.84 6.04
CA GLY A 222 -6.05 2.78 6.92
C GLY A 222 -6.09 1.58 7.86
N GLY A 223 -7.30 1.27 8.34
CA GLY A 223 -7.64 0.06 9.11
C GLY A 223 -7.22 0.07 10.58
N PHE A 224 -6.52 1.10 11.04
CA PHE A 224 -6.07 1.23 12.43
C PHE A 224 -6.48 2.57 13.04
N ASP A 225 -6.78 2.51 14.35
CA ASP A 225 -6.73 3.65 15.24
C ASP A 225 -5.41 3.57 16.04
N VAL A 226 -4.71 4.69 16.13
CA VAL A 226 -3.46 4.80 16.89
C VAL A 226 -3.67 5.86 17.96
N THR A 227 -3.88 5.40 19.19
CA THR A 227 -4.05 6.28 20.35
C THR A 227 -2.71 6.48 21.04
N VAL A 228 -2.40 7.73 21.38
CA VAL A 228 -1.19 8.10 22.14
C VAL A 228 -1.62 8.53 23.53
N ASP A 229 -1.17 7.81 24.55
CA ASP A 229 -1.37 8.13 25.97
C ASP A 229 -0.01 8.35 26.63
N GLY A 230 0.38 9.61 26.78
CA GLY A 230 1.74 10.00 27.16
C GLY A 230 2.77 9.47 26.17
N SER A 231 3.71 8.65 26.65
CA SER A 231 4.72 7.98 25.82
C SER A 231 4.26 6.64 25.24
N THR A 232 3.08 6.14 25.63
CA THR A 232 2.57 4.84 25.20
C THR A 232 1.73 5.01 23.95
N ARG A 233 2.10 4.32 22.87
CA ARG A 233 1.29 4.23 21.66
C ARG A 233 0.55 2.90 21.67
N LYS A 234 -0.77 2.94 21.44
CA LYS A 234 -1.61 1.77 21.31
C LYS A 234 -2.21 1.71 19.91
N VAL A 235 -2.03 0.58 19.25
CA VAL A 235 -2.61 0.31 17.93
C VAL A 235 -3.78 -0.64 18.09
N ALA A 236 -4.92 -0.29 17.49
CA ALA A 236 -6.09 -1.15 17.45
C ALA A 236 -6.69 -1.16 16.04
N PHE A 237 -7.23 -2.30 15.61
CA PHE A 237 -8.01 -2.36 14.37
C PHE A 237 -9.26 -1.49 14.49
N LEU A 238 -9.57 -0.76 13.42
CA LEU A 238 -10.85 -0.09 13.29
C LEU A 238 -11.98 -1.13 13.26
N LYS A 239 -13.14 -0.73 13.78
CA LYS A 239 -14.34 -1.57 13.71
C LYS A 239 -14.71 -1.82 12.24
N SER A 240 -15.22 -3.02 11.99
CA SER A 240 -15.74 -3.36 10.67
C SER A 240 -16.83 -2.37 10.24
N ALA A 241 -16.75 -1.90 9.01
CA ALA A 241 -17.74 -1.03 8.40
C ALA A 241 -18.15 -1.60 7.04
N PRO A 242 -19.42 -1.58 6.64
CA PRO A 242 -19.82 -2.06 5.33
C PRO A 242 -19.21 -1.17 4.23
N ILE A 243 -18.84 -1.77 3.09
CA ILE A 243 -18.53 -1.00 1.88
C ILE A 243 -19.78 -0.24 1.47
N ALA A 244 -19.69 1.08 1.37
CA ALA A 244 -20.80 1.91 0.91
C ALA A 244 -21.24 1.43 -0.48
N ALA A 245 -22.48 0.95 -0.59
CA ALA A 245 -23.05 0.65 -1.89
C ALA A 245 -23.11 1.96 -2.69
N VAL A 246 -22.53 1.96 -3.89
CA VAL A 246 -22.75 3.07 -4.83
C VAL A 246 -24.26 3.21 -4.99
N PRO A 247 -24.88 4.36 -4.65
CA PRO A 247 -26.31 4.54 -4.82
C PRO A 247 -26.62 4.31 -6.30
N LEU A 248 -27.38 3.26 -6.61
CA LEU A 248 -27.88 3.04 -7.97
C LEU A 248 -28.63 4.31 -8.38
N PRO A 249 -28.18 5.05 -9.41
CA PRO A 249 -28.86 6.27 -9.81
C PRO A 249 -30.23 5.91 -10.39
N GLY A 250 -31.27 5.90 -9.56
CA GLY A 250 -32.68 5.94 -9.96
C GLY A 250 -33.18 4.95 -11.01
N SER A 251 -32.45 3.87 -11.37
CA SER A 251 -32.81 2.99 -12.48
C SER A 251 -34.17 2.32 -12.28
N PHE A 252 -34.61 2.16 -11.03
CA PHE A 252 -35.96 1.69 -10.70
C PHE A 252 -37.06 2.72 -11.01
N GLY A 253 -36.78 4.02 -10.91
CA GLY A 253 -37.71 5.09 -11.31
C GLY A 253 -37.93 5.13 -12.83
N LEU A 254 -36.86 4.93 -13.61
CA LEU A 254 -36.94 4.86 -15.07
C LEU A 254 -37.59 3.56 -15.58
N LEU A 255 -37.37 2.42 -14.92
CA LEU A 255 -38.06 1.16 -15.25
C LEU A 255 -39.56 1.22 -14.95
N GLY A 256 -39.94 1.87 -13.83
CA GLY A 256 -41.34 2.10 -13.46
C GLY A 256 -42.08 3.01 -14.45
N LEU A 257 -41.44 4.09 -14.91
CA LEU A 257 -42.01 4.98 -15.93
C LEU A 257 -42.14 4.30 -17.30
N GLY A 258 -41.19 3.43 -17.67
CA GLY A 258 -41.23 2.66 -18.91
C GLY A 258 -42.41 1.67 -18.99
N LEU A 259 -42.72 0.99 -17.88
CA LEU A 259 -43.86 0.06 -17.81
C LEU A 259 -45.21 0.80 -17.84
N VAL A 260 -45.34 1.95 -17.16
CA VAL A 260 -46.57 2.76 -17.21
C VAL A 260 -46.85 3.29 -18.62
N PHE A 261 -45.82 3.70 -19.36
CA PHE A 261 -45.96 4.14 -20.76
C PHE A 261 -46.43 3.00 -21.68
N LEU A 262 -45.91 1.77 -21.49
CA LEU A 262 -46.32 0.60 -22.27
C LEU A 262 -47.78 0.20 -22.02
N PHE A 263 -48.29 0.34 -20.80
CA PHE A 263 -49.71 0.12 -20.49
C PHE A 263 -50.63 1.23 -21.03
N ALA A 264 -50.18 2.49 -21.01
CA ALA A 264 -50.94 3.62 -21.55
C ALA A 264 -51.05 3.57 -23.09
N VAL A 265 -49.99 3.15 -23.79
CA VAL A 265 -49.98 3.01 -25.26
C VAL A 265 -50.83 1.81 -25.70
N ARG A 266 -50.86 0.71 -24.94
CA ARG A 266 -51.73 -0.44 -25.23
C ARG A 266 -53.23 -0.12 -25.09
N ARG A 267 -53.63 0.71 -24.11
CA ARG A 267 -55.03 1.11 -23.97
C ARG A 267 -55.54 1.98 -25.12
N LYS A 268 -54.71 2.88 -25.67
CA LYS A 268 -55.12 3.74 -26.80
C LYS A 268 -55.34 2.99 -28.13
N ARG A 269 -54.73 1.82 -28.32
CA ARG A 269 -54.93 0.99 -29.54
C ARG A 269 -56.15 0.07 -29.50
N ALA A 270 -56.83 -0.06 -28.36
CA ALA A 270 -58.02 -0.90 -28.23
C ALA A 270 -59.35 -0.13 -28.43
N THR A 271 -59.29 1.17 -28.72
CA THR A 271 -60.45 2.06 -28.86
C THR A 271 -60.45 2.82 -30.20
N ALA A 272 -59.84 2.26 -31.24
CA ALA A 272 -59.90 2.76 -32.60
C ALA A 272 -60.37 1.64 -33.54
#